data_AF-A0A428Q2D4-F1
#
_entry.id   AF-A0A428Q2D4-F1
#
_cell.length_a   1.000
_cell.length_b   1.000
_cell.length_c   1.000
_cell.angle_alpha   90.00
_cell.angle_beta   90.00
_cell.angle_gamma   90.00
#
_symmetry.space_group_name_H-M   'P 1'
#
loop_
_entity.id
_entity.type
_entity.pdbx_description
1 polymer ?
#
loop_
_entity_poly.entity_id
_entity_poly.type
_entity_poly.pdbx_seq_one_letter_code
_entity_poly.pdbx_strand_id
1 'polypeptide(L)'
;MEFINVRPPIQPASPTGASRQIHSHAARTAHARARRLRMVNYMREQNKKKESQEIAKIPSEDSQPSFDRDETRPPVPRIIPGAFEHEPLASFIRSLDPKEVFMFDHYVNVVVPYLDLHCPVMRHLGGDYHYRKQNWILLASTEVDLLKGFLLAACRHLFIVHLEKEFGQLAIQYKLSYVRSLRETILATGPASSRAAVTKALVLAIDEIMLGDLSMGIKHVIGAAEIVHVAGGPQALGLSGIVQYILGRCLRGHRLEDWDPLTDCDAAFMKPETAWSVVH
;
A
#
# COMPACT_ATOMS: atom_id res chain seq x y z
N MET A 1 13.09 -15.38 -68.73
CA MET A 1 14.08 -15.15 -67.67
C MET A 1 13.93 -13.71 -67.22
N GLU A 2 13.48 -13.52 -65.98
CA GLU A 2 13.51 -12.25 -65.24
C GLU A 2 13.47 -12.60 -63.74
N PHE A 3 14.32 -11.96 -62.95
CA PHE A 3 14.50 -12.23 -61.52
C PHE A 3 13.57 -11.35 -60.66
N ILE A 4 13.02 -11.91 -59.59
CA ILE A 4 12.52 -11.13 -58.44
C ILE A 4 13.22 -11.63 -57.18
N ASN A 5 13.85 -10.70 -56.49
CA ASN A 5 14.65 -10.88 -55.29
C ASN A 5 13.85 -10.33 -54.10
N VAL A 6 13.48 -11.15 -53.11
CA VAL A 6 12.87 -10.66 -51.85
C VAL A 6 13.47 -11.38 -50.63
N ARG A 7 14.28 -10.58 -49.92
CA ARG A 7 14.89 -10.59 -48.58
C ARG A 7 14.70 -11.77 -47.58
N PRO A 8 15.74 -12.08 -46.77
CA PRO A 8 15.70 -13.11 -45.71
C PRO A 8 15.05 -12.63 -44.39
N PRO A 9 14.59 -13.55 -43.52
CA PRO A 9 13.97 -13.23 -42.24
C PRO A 9 14.99 -12.81 -41.17
N ILE A 10 14.52 -11.92 -40.29
CA ILE A 10 15.20 -11.26 -39.17
C ILE A 10 15.82 -12.27 -38.20
N GLN A 11 17.10 -12.05 -37.86
CA GLN A 11 17.83 -12.76 -36.79
C GLN A 11 17.30 -12.37 -35.39
N PRO A 12 17.27 -13.31 -34.42
CA PRO A 12 16.96 -12.99 -33.02
C PRO A 12 18.13 -12.26 -32.34
N ALA A 13 17.81 -11.23 -31.56
CA ALA A 13 18.77 -10.47 -30.77
C ALA A 13 19.51 -11.36 -29.76
N SER A 14 20.82 -11.14 -29.63
CA SER A 14 21.73 -11.93 -28.80
C SER A 14 21.50 -11.70 -27.29
N PRO A 15 21.57 -12.76 -26.45
CA PRO A 15 21.23 -12.73 -25.02
C PRO A 15 22.25 -11.97 -24.13
N THR A 16 23.38 -11.53 -24.68
CA THR A 16 24.47 -10.89 -23.93
C THR A 16 24.17 -9.41 -23.62
N GLY A 17 23.38 -8.72 -24.45
CA GLY A 17 23.00 -7.31 -24.24
C GLY A 17 22.01 -7.14 -23.08
N ALA A 18 20.99 -8.00 -23.00
CA ALA A 18 19.98 -7.96 -21.95
C ALA A 18 20.57 -8.23 -20.56
N SER A 19 21.48 -9.21 -20.44
CA SER A 19 22.19 -9.50 -19.19
C SER A 19 23.02 -8.31 -18.70
N ARG A 20 23.77 -7.66 -19.60
CA ARG A 20 24.59 -6.48 -19.27
C ARG A 20 23.74 -5.29 -18.80
N GLN A 21 22.55 -5.12 -19.38
CA GLN A 21 21.61 -4.06 -19.01
C GLN A 21 20.95 -4.32 -17.64
N ILE A 22 20.63 -5.58 -17.32
CA ILE A 22 20.10 -6.01 -16.01
C ILE A 22 21.15 -5.82 -14.91
N HIS A 23 22.40 -6.23 -15.14
CA HIS A 23 23.49 -6.02 -14.19
C HIS A 23 23.79 -4.52 -13.97
N SER A 24 23.71 -3.70 -15.03
CA SER A 24 23.88 -2.26 -14.92
C SER A 24 22.73 -1.60 -14.14
N HIS A 25 21.50 -2.07 -14.30
CA HIS A 25 20.35 -1.61 -13.52
C HIS A 25 20.47 -2.01 -12.04
N ALA A 26 20.80 -3.27 -11.75
CA ALA A 26 21.01 -3.76 -10.39
C ALA A 26 22.14 -3.00 -9.68
N ALA A 27 23.25 -2.75 -10.37
CA ALA A 27 24.36 -1.94 -9.84
C ALA A 27 23.91 -0.51 -9.54
N ARG A 28 23.18 0.15 -10.45
CA ARG A 28 22.65 1.51 -10.22
C ARG A 28 21.70 1.57 -9.04
N THR A 29 20.80 0.60 -8.90
CA THR A 29 19.88 0.51 -7.76
C THR A 29 20.62 0.26 -6.44
N ALA A 30 21.65 -0.59 -6.45
CA ALA A 30 22.50 -0.81 -5.27
C ALA A 30 23.29 0.45 -4.89
N HIS A 31 23.86 1.17 -5.86
CA HIS A 31 24.55 2.45 -5.64
C HIS A 31 23.62 3.54 -5.11
N ALA A 32 22.38 3.61 -5.60
CA ALA A 32 21.36 4.53 -5.09
C ALA A 32 20.99 4.22 -3.63
N ARG A 33 20.79 2.93 -3.30
CA ARG A 33 20.55 2.47 -1.91
C ARG A 33 21.73 2.80 -1.00
N ALA A 34 22.97 2.54 -1.44
CA ALA A 34 24.17 2.87 -0.69
C ALA A 34 24.33 4.39 -0.47
N ARG A 35 23.98 5.22 -1.46
CA ARG A 35 23.98 6.69 -1.32
C ARG A 35 22.94 7.16 -0.29
N ARG A 36 21.74 6.58 -0.28
CA ARG A 36 20.71 6.88 0.73
C ARG A 36 21.19 6.52 2.14
N LEU A 37 21.80 5.35 2.31
CA LEU A 37 22.38 4.93 3.61
C LEU A 37 23.49 5.88 4.09
N ARG A 38 24.36 6.35 3.18
CA ARG A 38 25.39 7.35 3.53
C ARG A 38 24.78 8.69 3.95
N MET A 39 23.71 9.14 3.28
CA MET A 39 23.00 10.38 3.65
C MET A 39 22.38 10.26 5.05
N VAL A 40 21.77 9.11 5.37
CA VAL A 40 21.19 8.83 6.69
C VAL A 40 22.26 8.84 7.79
N ASN A 41 23.44 8.28 7.52
CA ASN A 41 24.56 8.31 8.48
C ASN A 41 25.12 9.73 8.68
N TYR A 42 25.23 10.52 7.61
CA TYR A 42 25.63 11.93 7.70
C TYR A 42 24.65 12.77 8.53
N MET A 43 23.34 12.60 8.32
CA MET A 43 22.31 13.27 9.12
C MET A 43 22.34 12.82 10.60
N ARG A 44 22.64 11.55 10.87
CA ARG A 44 22.85 11.03 12.22
C ARG A 44 24.05 11.70 12.91
N GLU A 45 25.14 11.92 12.20
CA GLU A 45 26.31 12.64 12.74
C GLU A 45 26.04 14.13 12.98
N GLN A 46 25.24 14.77 12.13
CA GLN A 46 24.81 16.15 12.36
C GLN A 46 23.88 16.28 13.57
N ASN A 47 22.95 15.34 13.76
CA ASN A 47 22.02 15.38 14.91
C ASN A 47 22.74 15.12 16.24
N LYS A 48 23.74 14.23 16.29
CA LYS A 48 24.58 14.05 17.50
C LYS A 48 25.35 15.31 17.90
N LYS A 49 25.76 16.12 16.91
CA LYS A 49 26.41 17.42 17.17
C LYS A 49 25.43 18.46 17.71
N LYS A 50 24.13 18.36 17.38
CA LYS A 50 23.06 19.25 17.88
C LYS A 50 22.57 18.84 19.29
N GLU A 51 22.41 17.54 19.56
CA GLU A 51 22.01 17.03 20.89
C GLU A 51 23.03 17.34 22.00
N SER A 52 24.31 17.53 21.66
CA SER A 52 25.34 17.89 22.65
C SER A 52 25.22 19.32 23.17
N GLN A 53 24.33 20.15 22.63
CA GLN A 53 24.13 21.56 23.03
C GLN A 53 22.86 21.80 23.87
N GLU A 54 21.99 20.81 24.08
CA GLU A 54 20.61 21.07 24.56
C GLU A 54 20.17 20.19 25.75
N ILE A 55 21.09 19.81 26.65
CA ILE A 55 20.75 19.17 27.93
C ILE A 55 21.04 20.14 29.08
N ALA A 56 20.09 21.02 29.39
CA ALA A 56 19.96 21.66 30.71
C ALA A 56 18.58 22.30 30.90
N LYS A 57 17.62 21.56 31.48
CA LYS A 57 16.73 21.94 32.62
C LYS A 57 15.40 21.17 32.60
N ILE A 58 15.13 20.49 33.71
CA ILE A 58 13.82 19.94 34.13
C ILE A 58 13.45 20.68 35.43
N PRO A 59 12.16 20.89 35.75
CA PRO A 59 11.63 20.26 36.95
C PRO A 59 10.20 19.68 36.81
N SER A 60 10.00 18.65 37.63
CA SER A 60 8.83 17.80 37.91
C SER A 60 7.78 18.44 38.83
N GLU A 61 6.53 17.95 38.81
CA GLU A 61 5.78 17.49 40.01
C GLU A 61 4.43 16.84 39.69
N ASP A 62 3.91 16.15 40.71
CA ASP A 62 3.06 14.95 40.79
C ASP A 62 1.57 15.26 41.06
N SER A 63 0.67 14.28 40.88
CA SER A 63 -0.51 13.95 41.75
C SER A 63 -1.63 13.17 41.03
N GLN A 64 -1.99 12.00 41.57
CA GLN A 64 -3.25 11.25 41.33
C GLN A 64 -4.40 11.77 42.23
N PRO A 65 -5.68 11.37 42.01
CA PRO A 65 -6.20 10.13 42.64
C PRO A 65 -7.26 9.32 41.84
N SER A 66 -7.49 8.11 42.34
CA SER A 66 -8.40 7.01 41.93
C SER A 66 -9.89 7.22 42.23
N PHE A 67 -10.80 6.58 41.46
CA PHE A 67 -12.08 6.02 41.96
C PHE A 67 -12.60 4.86 41.07
N ASP A 68 -13.00 3.78 41.71
CA ASP A 68 -13.60 2.53 41.19
C ASP A 68 -15.14 2.58 41.30
N ARG A 69 -15.88 1.93 40.37
CA ARG A 69 -17.03 1.02 40.62
C ARG A 69 -17.92 0.77 39.37
N ASP A 70 -17.85 -0.47 38.90
CA ASP A 70 -18.93 -1.42 38.54
C ASP A 70 -20.36 -0.91 38.29
N GLU A 71 -20.87 -1.08 37.05
CA GLU A 71 -22.31 -1.15 36.77
C GLU A 71 -22.65 -2.10 35.59
N THR A 72 -23.35 -3.16 35.94
CA THR A 72 -23.95 -4.23 35.14
C THR A 72 -24.82 -3.72 33.98
N ARG A 73 -24.48 -4.06 32.72
CA ARG A 73 -25.33 -3.77 31.54
C ARG A 73 -26.23 -4.94 31.16
N PRO A 74 -27.50 -4.70 30.75
CA PRO A 74 -28.49 -5.73 30.46
C PRO A 74 -28.22 -6.49 29.14
N PRO A 75 -28.77 -7.70 28.96
CA PRO A 75 -28.47 -8.54 27.80
C PRO A 75 -29.14 -7.99 26.54
N VAL A 76 -28.33 -7.79 25.49
CA VAL A 76 -28.75 -7.29 24.18
C VAL A 76 -29.65 -8.33 23.47
N PRO A 77 -30.78 -7.94 22.84
CA PRO A 77 -31.70 -8.86 22.16
C PRO A 77 -31.10 -9.55 20.92
N ARG A 78 -31.62 -10.75 20.64
CA ARG A 78 -31.24 -11.65 19.54
C ARG A 78 -31.50 -11.05 18.15
N ILE A 79 -30.62 -11.45 17.23
CA ILE A 79 -30.35 -10.97 15.86
C ILE A 79 -31.59 -10.94 14.93
N ILE A 80 -31.76 -9.84 14.19
CA ILE A 80 -32.68 -9.69 13.05
C ILE A 80 -31.92 -10.06 11.76
N PRO A 81 -32.46 -10.93 10.87
CA PRO A 81 -31.84 -11.23 9.58
C PRO A 81 -31.69 -9.99 8.70
N GLY A 82 -30.47 -9.71 8.22
CA GLY A 82 -30.12 -8.50 7.44
C GLY A 82 -29.36 -7.42 8.23
N ALA A 83 -29.24 -7.55 9.55
CA ALA A 83 -28.60 -6.54 10.41
C ALA A 83 -27.06 -6.67 10.56
N PHE A 84 -26.41 -7.65 9.90
CA PHE A 84 -24.98 -7.95 10.10
C PHE A 84 -24.20 -8.20 8.79
N GLU A 85 -24.41 -7.39 7.75
CA GLU A 85 -23.53 -7.39 6.57
C GLU A 85 -22.09 -6.92 6.89
N HIS A 86 -21.82 -6.46 8.12
CA HIS A 86 -20.50 -6.05 8.61
C HIS A 86 -19.93 -6.93 9.73
N GLU A 87 -20.40 -8.17 9.91
CA GLU A 87 -19.75 -9.13 10.80
C GLU A 87 -18.24 -9.26 10.54
N PRO A 88 -17.75 -9.27 9.29
CA PRO A 88 -16.32 -9.30 9.02
C PRO A 88 -15.56 -8.06 9.52
N LEU A 89 -16.14 -6.85 9.41
CA LEU A 89 -15.53 -5.62 9.93
C LEU A 89 -15.47 -5.63 11.45
N ALA A 90 -16.60 -5.96 12.10
CA ALA A 90 -16.68 -5.98 13.54
C ALA A 90 -15.76 -7.05 14.14
N SER A 91 -15.69 -8.22 13.50
CA SER A 91 -14.75 -9.30 13.86
C SER A 91 -13.30 -8.84 13.68
N PHE A 92 -12.99 -8.21 12.55
CA PHE A 92 -11.66 -7.66 12.29
C PHE A 92 -11.26 -6.63 13.35
N ILE A 93 -12.07 -5.61 13.60
CA ILE A 93 -11.79 -4.56 14.59
C ILE A 93 -11.59 -5.15 15.99
N ARG A 94 -12.41 -6.12 16.40
CA ARG A 94 -12.24 -6.81 17.69
C ARG A 94 -10.97 -7.65 17.78
N SER A 95 -10.43 -8.09 16.66
CA SER A 95 -9.20 -8.88 16.62
C SER A 95 -7.92 -8.03 16.67
N LEU A 96 -8.03 -6.71 16.49
CA LEU A 96 -6.88 -5.81 16.47
C LEU A 96 -6.31 -5.60 17.87
N ASP A 97 -4.99 -5.63 17.96
CA ASP A 97 -4.30 -5.16 19.17
C ASP A 97 -4.32 -3.61 19.26
N PRO A 98 -3.97 -3.01 20.41
CA PRO A 98 -4.00 -1.55 20.57
C PRO A 98 -3.16 -0.77 19.54
N LYS A 99 -2.04 -1.35 19.07
CA LYS A 99 -1.19 -0.73 18.05
C LYS A 99 -1.86 -0.81 16.68
N GLU A 100 -2.48 -1.94 16.35
CA GLU A 100 -3.24 -2.10 15.11
C GLU A 100 -4.49 -1.22 15.08
N VAL A 101 -5.16 -1.00 16.22
CA VAL A 101 -6.27 -0.03 16.33
C VAL A 101 -5.79 1.39 15.99
N PHE A 102 -4.66 1.82 16.57
CA PHE A 102 -4.05 3.11 16.23
C PHE A 102 -3.72 3.21 14.73
N MET A 103 -3.12 2.17 14.16
CA MET A 103 -2.80 2.14 12.74
C MET A 103 -4.04 2.20 11.85
N PHE A 104 -5.11 1.50 12.22
CA PHE A 104 -6.36 1.52 11.48
C PHE A 104 -7.01 2.90 11.52
N ASP A 105 -7.03 3.54 12.69
CA ASP A 105 -7.51 4.93 12.83
C ASP A 105 -6.68 5.91 11.99
N HIS A 106 -5.35 5.81 12.08
CA HIS A 106 -4.42 6.60 11.27
C HIS A 106 -4.66 6.40 9.77
N TYR A 107 -4.93 5.17 9.34
CA TYR A 107 -5.23 4.89 7.94
C TYR A 107 -6.49 5.62 7.48
N VAL A 108 -7.57 5.53 8.26
CA VAL A 108 -8.87 6.13 7.93
C VAL A 108 -8.79 7.66 7.92
N ASN A 109 -8.18 8.24 8.94
CA ASN A 109 -8.24 9.68 9.18
C ASN A 109 -7.12 10.46 8.48
N VAL A 110 -5.97 9.82 8.20
CA VAL A 110 -4.79 10.49 7.65
C VAL A 110 -4.42 9.94 6.28
N VAL A 111 -4.22 8.63 6.16
CA VAL A 111 -3.66 8.03 4.94
C VAL A 111 -4.64 8.11 3.76
N VAL A 112 -5.92 7.84 3.97
CA VAL A 112 -6.90 7.91 2.86
C VAL A 112 -7.02 9.34 2.30
N PRO A 113 -7.21 10.40 3.11
CA PRO A 113 -7.16 11.76 2.61
C PRO A 113 -5.82 12.13 1.95
N TYR A 114 -4.69 11.66 2.50
CA TYR A 114 -3.37 11.91 1.93
C TYR A 114 -3.20 11.27 0.55
N LEU A 115 -3.51 9.99 0.41
CA LEU A 115 -3.43 9.27 -0.87
C LEU A 115 -4.36 9.89 -1.90
N ASP A 116 -5.56 10.30 -1.50
CA ASP A 116 -6.49 10.99 -2.38
C ASP A 116 -5.89 12.28 -2.99
N LEU A 117 -5.21 13.08 -2.17
CA LEU A 117 -4.66 14.36 -2.57
C LEU A 117 -3.36 14.22 -3.38
N HIS A 118 -2.49 13.31 -2.98
CA HIS A 118 -1.11 13.24 -3.47
C HIS A 118 -0.81 12.05 -4.37
N CYS A 119 -1.55 10.94 -4.30
CA CYS A 119 -1.28 9.77 -5.13
C CYS A 119 -1.94 9.94 -6.51
N PRO A 120 -1.17 10.01 -7.61
CA PRO A 120 -1.71 10.27 -8.95
C PRO A 120 -2.72 9.19 -9.42
N VAL A 121 -2.50 7.95 -9.01
CA VAL A 121 -3.39 6.79 -9.24
C VAL A 121 -4.74 6.98 -8.54
N MET A 122 -4.74 7.67 -7.40
CA MET A 122 -5.93 7.88 -6.57
C MET A 122 -6.61 9.25 -6.80
N ARG A 123 -5.89 10.26 -7.29
CA ARG A 123 -6.32 11.66 -7.45
C ARG A 123 -7.31 11.93 -8.59
N HIS A 124 -7.22 11.23 -9.72
CA HIS A 124 -7.85 11.68 -10.98
C HIS A 124 -9.19 11.02 -11.33
N LEU A 125 -10.12 10.84 -10.38
CA LEU A 125 -11.42 10.26 -10.74
C LEU A 125 -12.62 11.03 -10.19
N GLY A 126 -13.31 11.70 -11.12
CA GLY A 126 -14.67 12.20 -10.92
C GLY A 126 -15.73 11.10 -11.04
N GLY A 127 -16.91 11.35 -10.45
CA GLY A 127 -18.13 10.53 -10.51
C GLY A 127 -18.22 9.40 -9.46
N ASP A 128 -19.29 9.38 -8.65
CA ASP A 128 -19.53 8.47 -7.50
C ASP A 128 -18.39 8.40 -6.45
N TYR A 129 -17.42 9.31 -6.56
CA TYR A 129 -16.25 9.38 -5.71
C TYR A 129 -16.63 9.68 -4.25
N HIS A 130 -17.52 10.64 -4.02
CA HIS A 130 -17.96 11.01 -2.67
C HIS A 130 -18.67 9.85 -1.95
N TYR A 131 -19.60 9.16 -2.61
CA TYR A 131 -20.30 8.02 -2.01
C TYR A 131 -19.34 6.88 -1.67
N ARG A 132 -18.44 6.52 -2.59
CA ARG A 132 -17.45 5.47 -2.34
C ARG A 132 -16.45 5.89 -1.28
N LYS A 133 -15.97 7.14 -1.26
CA LYS A 133 -15.10 7.69 -0.21
C LYS A 133 -15.77 7.73 1.16
N GLN A 134 -17.09 7.90 1.24
CA GLN A 134 -17.79 7.86 2.53
C GLN A 134 -18.01 6.43 3.04
N ASN A 135 -18.10 5.45 2.14
CA ASN A 135 -18.45 4.07 2.49
C ASN A 135 -17.30 3.06 2.27
N TRP A 136 -16.11 3.51 1.90
CA TRP A 136 -15.03 2.61 1.46
C TRP A 136 -14.57 1.61 2.53
N ILE A 137 -14.62 1.95 3.83
CA ILE A 137 -14.38 0.99 4.92
C ILE A 137 -15.43 -0.11 4.93
N LEU A 138 -16.71 0.26 4.79
CA LEU A 138 -17.81 -0.69 4.73
C LEU A 138 -17.69 -1.57 3.48
N LEU A 139 -17.32 -0.99 2.34
CA LEU A 139 -17.08 -1.73 1.10
C LEU A 139 -15.87 -2.67 1.22
N ALA A 140 -14.81 -2.24 1.90
CA ALA A 140 -13.61 -3.04 2.13
C ALA A 140 -13.84 -4.15 3.16
N SER A 141 -14.86 -4.02 4.01
CA SER A 141 -15.13 -5.02 5.05
C SER A 141 -15.43 -6.41 4.50
N THR A 142 -15.87 -6.52 3.25
CA THR A 142 -16.10 -7.81 2.61
C THR A 142 -14.80 -8.57 2.34
N GLU A 143 -13.64 -7.94 2.50
CA GLU A 143 -12.31 -8.46 2.14
C GLU A 143 -11.31 -8.26 3.30
N VAL A 144 -11.14 -9.27 4.15
CA VAL A 144 -10.18 -9.18 5.28
C VAL A 144 -8.74 -8.94 4.80
N ASP A 145 -8.36 -9.50 3.65
CA ASP A 145 -7.06 -9.25 3.03
C ASP A 145 -6.89 -7.79 2.62
N LEU A 146 -7.97 -7.05 2.37
CA LEU A 146 -7.89 -5.61 2.09
C LEU A 146 -7.73 -4.81 3.39
N LEU A 147 -8.46 -5.18 4.45
CA LEU A 147 -8.35 -4.54 5.78
C LEU A 147 -6.95 -4.67 6.37
N LYS A 148 -6.29 -5.81 6.23
CA LYS A 148 -4.87 -5.96 6.62
C LYS A 148 -3.92 -5.11 5.75
N GLY A 149 -4.32 -4.80 4.52
CA GLY A 149 -3.56 -3.93 3.62
C GLY A 149 -3.59 -2.48 4.08
N PHE A 150 -4.66 -2.08 4.78
CA PHE A 150 -4.78 -0.77 5.41
C PHE A 150 -3.78 -0.59 6.53
N LEU A 151 -3.58 -1.63 7.33
CA LEU A 151 -2.54 -1.65 8.37
C LEU A 151 -1.13 -1.52 7.77
N LEU A 152 -0.85 -2.21 6.66
CA LEU A 152 0.41 -2.05 5.94
C LEU A 152 0.61 -0.61 5.44
N ALA A 153 -0.41 -0.03 4.79
CA ALA A 153 -0.36 1.33 4.28
C ALA A 153 -0.17 2.37 5.41
N ALA A 154 -0.84 2.21 6.55
CA ALA A 154 -0.60 3.03 7.74
C ALA A 154 0.84 2.94 8.22
N CYS A 155 1.38 1.72 8.38
CA CYS A 155 2.78 1.55 8.80
C CYS A 155 3.74 2.26 7.84
N ARG A 156 3.49 2.17 6.53
CA ARG A 156 4.31 2.85 5.51
C ARG A 156 4.26 4.36 5.67
N HIS A 157 3.06 4.91 5.82
CA HIS A 157 2.89 6.35 5.99
C HIS A 157 3.56 6.85 7.27
N LEU A 158 3.32 6.20 8.41
CA LEU A 158 3.95 6.53 9.70
C LEU A 158 5.48 6.49 9.62
N PHE A 159 6.03 5.45 8.99
CA PHE A 159 7.47 5.32 8.84
C PHE A 159 8.10 6.36 7.91
N ILE A 160 7.47 6.64 6.77
CA ILE A 160 8.05 7.46 5.69
C ILE A 160 7.77 8.94 5.90
N VAL A 161 6.54 9.29 6.26
CA VAL A 161 6.08 10.68 6.38
C VAL A 161 6.32 11.22 7.78
N HIS A 162 5.95 10.46 8.82
CA HIS A 162 6.12 10.86 10.22
C HIS A 162 7.46 10.40 10.84
N LEU A 163 8.28 9.65 10.09
CA LEU A 163 9.60 9.16 10.53
C LEU A 163 9.55 8.26 11.78
N GLU A 164 8.41 7.62 12.04
CA GLU A 164 8.22 6.71 13.17
C GLU A 164 8.85 5.35 12.87
N LYS A 165 10.10 5.19 13.33
CA LYS A 165 10.98 4.07 12.94
C LYS A 165 10.44 2.69 13.29
N GLU A 166 9.66 2.59 14.37
CA GLU A 166 9.10 1.30 14.82
C GLU A 166 8.17 0.66 13.77
N PHE A 167 7.44 1.48 13.00
CA PHE A 167 6.52 1.01 11.97
C PHE A 167 7.23 0.53 10.71
N GLY A 168 8.52 0.87 10.53
CA GLY A 168 9.32 0.38 9.39
C GLY A 168 9.49 -1.14 9.40
N GLN A 169 9.79 -1.72 10.56
CA GLN A 169 9.91 -3.18 10.72
C GLN A 169 8.56 -3.88 10.57
N LEU A 170 7.49 -3.28 11.11
CA LEU A 170 6.15 -3.82 11.04
C LEU A 170 5.64 -3.85 9.58
N ALA A 171 5.87 -2.80 8.81
CA ALA A 171 5.54 -2.76 7.38
C ALA A 171 6.26 -3.87 6.58
N ILE A 172 7.52 -4.18 6.92
CA ILE A 172 8.26 -5.29 6.30
C ILE A 172 7.58 -6.63 6.63
N GLN A 173 7.14 -6.83 7.87
CA GLN A 173 6.46 -8.06 8.30
C GLN A 173 5.13 -8.27 7.56
N TYR A 174 4.28 -7.25 7.48
CA TYR A 174 3.03 -7.33 6.71
C TYR A 174 3.32 -7.63 5.23
N LYS A 175 4.24 -6.88 4.58
CA LYS A 175 4.59 -7.13 3.17
C LYS A 175 5.08 -8.57 2.95
N LEU A 176 5.95 -9.07 3.81
CA LEU A 176 6.46 -10.44 3.72
C LEU A 176 5.33 -11.47 3.85
N SER A 177 4.38 -11.25 4.77
CA SER A 177 3.19 -12.07 4.92
C SER A 177 2.35 -12.08 3.63
N TYR A 178 2.11 -10.91 3.03
CA TYR A 178 1.39 -10.81 1.75
C TYR A 178 2.10 -11.53 0.61
N VAL A 179 3.41 -11.37 0.46
CA VAL A 179 4.18 -12.02 -0.62
C VAL A 179 4.13 -13.54 -0.49
N ARG A 180 4.31 -14.07 0.73
CA ARG A 180 4.22 -15.51 0.99
C ARG A 180 2.83 -16.05 0.71
N SER A 181 1.81 -15.39 1.26
CA SER A 181 0.43 -15.82 1.10
C SER A 181 -0.06 -15.67 -0.35
N LEU A 182 0.36 -14.63 -1.08
CA LEU A 182 0.06 -14.50 -2.51
C LEU A 182 0.66 -15.67 -3.30
N ARG A 183 1.91 -16.05 -3.03
CA ARG A 183 2.55 -17.20 -3.68
C ARG A 183 1.77 -18.49 -3.43
N GLU A 184 1.37 -18.75 -2.19
CA GLU A 184 0.56 -19.92 -1.84
C GLU A 184 -0.80 -19.88 -2.55
N THR A 185 -1.44 -18.70 -2.59
CA THR A 185 -2.76 -18.52 -3.18
C THR A 185 -2.75 -18.71 -4.70
N ILE A 186 -1.67 -18.28 -5.39
CA ILE A 186 -1.49 -18.51 -6.83
C ILE A 186 -1.30 -20.00 -7.16
N LEU A 187 -0.63 -20.74 -6.27
CA LEU A 187 -0.44 -22.19 -6.44
C LEU A 187 -1.70 -23.00 -6.12
N ALA A 188 -2.58 -22.45 -5.30
CA ALA A 188 -3.86 -23.06 -4.96
C ALA A 188 -4.86 -22.97 -6.13
N THR A 189 -5.62 -24.03 -6.36
CA THR A 189 -6.64 -24.06 -7.40
C THR A 189 -7.99 -23.56 -6.86
N GLY A 190 -8.74 -22.87 -7.72
CA GLY A 190 -10.15 -22.55 -7.49
C GLY A 190 -10.46 -21.04 -7.41
N PRO A 191 -11.73 -20.66 -7.64
CA PRO A 191 -12.11 -19.25 -7.76
C PRO A 191 -11.86 -18.42 -6.50
N ALA A 192 -12.04 -19.00 -5.32
CA ALA A 192 -11.80 -18.30 -4.05
C ALA A 192 -10.33 -17.91 -3.88
N SER A 193 -9.41 -18.83 -4.20
CA SER A 193 -7.97 -18.57 -4.21
C SER A 193 -7.65 -17.48 -5.25
N SER A 194 -8.13 -17.61 -6.47
CA SER A 194 -7.92 -16.58 -7.51
C SER A 194 -8.41 -15.19 -7.09
N ARG A 195 -9.58 -15.07 -6.43
CA ARG A 195 -10.05 -13.79 -5.86
C ARG A 195 -9.09 -13.24 -4.82
N ALA A 196 -8.68 -14.07 -3.86
CA ALA A 196 -7.77 -13.65 -2.81
C ALA A 196 -6.38 -13.27 -3.39
N ALA A 197 -5.93 -13.95 -4.45
CA ALA A 197 -4.69 -13.61 -5.15
C ALA A 197 -4.78 -12.22 -5.81
N VAL A 198 -5.91 -11.88 -6.44
CA VAL A 198 -6.16 -10.54 -6.98
C VAL A 198 -6.10 -9.49 -5.88
N THR A 199 -6.82 -9.68 -4.76
CA THR A 199 -6.83 -8.72 -3.64
C THR A 199 -5.43 -8.52 -3.08
N LYS A 200 -4.68 -9.60 -2.82
CA LYS A 200 -3.31 -9.53 -2.29
C LYS A 200 -2.33 -8.87 -3.27
N ALA A 201 -2.46 -9.14 -4.56
CA ALA A 201 -1.64 -8.50 -5.59
C ALA A 201 -1.89 -6.98 -5.63
N LEU A 202 -3.14 -6.53 -5.50
CA LEU A 202 -3.46 -5.10 -5.44
C LEU A 202 -2.94 -4.42 -4.18
N VAL A 203 -3.01 -5.09 -3.02
CA VAL A 203 -2.41 -4.57 -1.78
C VAL A 203 -0.90 -4.37 -1.94
N LEU A 204 -0.21 -5.36 -2.53
CA LEU A 204 1.22 -5.24 -2.82
C LEU A 204 1.50 -4.14 -3.84
N ALA A 205 0.68 -3.99 -4.88
CA ALA A 205 0.83 -2.92 -5.85
C ALA A 205 0.79 -1.53 -5.20
N ILE A 206 -0.17 -1.30 -4.31
CA ILE A 206 -0.29 -0.04 -3.57
C ILE A 206 0.92 0.18 -2.65
N ASP A 207 1.41 -0.86 -1.97
CA ASP A 207 2.63 -0.77 -1.16
C ASP A 207 3.86 -0.37 -2.00
N GLU A 208 4.03 -0.95 -3.18
CA GLU A 208 5.12 -0.57 -4.10
C GLU A 208 4.98 0.87 -4.60
N ILE A 209 3.75 1.31 -4.89
CA ILE A 209 3.47 2.71 -5.27
C ILE A 209 3.86 3.66 -4.14
N MET A 210 3.48 3.36 -2.88
CA MET A 210 3.85 4.15 -1.71
C MET A 210 5.37 4.19 -1.47
N LEU A 211 6.11 3.17 -1.91
CA LEU A 211 7.57 3.12 -1.86
C LEU A 211 8.25 3.79 -3.07
N GLY A 212 7.47 4.21 -4.08
CA GLY A 212 7.96 4.74 -5.34
C GLY A 212 8.54 3.69 -6.29
N ASP A 213 8.32 2.39 -6.05
CA ASP A 213 8.68 1.31 -6.99
C ASP A 213 7.54 1.01 -7.95
N LEU A 214 7.32 1.97 -8.85
CA LEU A 214 6.18 1.95 -9.76
C LEU A 214 6.28 0.77 -10.72
N SER A 215 7.49 0.42 -11.15
CA SER A 215 7.74 -0.77 -11.99
C SER A 215 7.23 -2.05 -11.34
N MET A 216 7.48 -2.25 -10.04
CA MET A 216 6.98 -3.42 -9.33
C MET A 216 5.48 -3.34 -9.08
N GLY A 217 4.96 -2.15 -8.77
CA GLY A 217 3.52 -1.91 -8.65
C GLY A 217 2.74 -2.29 -9.92
N ILE A 218 3.23 -1.88 -11.09
CA ILE A 218 2.66 -2.21 -12.41
C ILE A 218 2.59 -3.72 -12.60
N LYS A 219 3.68 -4.46 -12.28
CA LYS A 219 3.72 -5.92 -12.44
C LYS A 219 2.67 -6.62 -11.58
N HIS A 220 2.46 -6.15 -10.35
CA HIS A 220 1.41 -6.69 -9.49
C HIS A 220 0.01 -6.44 -10.06
N VAL A 221 -0.25 -5.24 -10.60
CA VAL A 221 -1.53 -4.91 -11.25
C VAL A 221 -1.76 -5.76 -12.51
N ILE A 222 -0.75 -5.91 -13.36
CA ILE A 222 -0.83 -6.76 -14.55
C ILE A 222 -1.09 -8.21 -14.15
N GLY A 223 -0.38 -8.73 -13.15
CA GLY A 223 -0.63 -10.09 -12.64
C GLY A 223 -2.05 -10.27 -12.11
N ALA A 224 -2.59 -9.27 -11.39
CA ALA A 224 -3.98 -9.28 -10.95
C ALA A 224 -4.96 -9.27 -12.13
N ALA A 225 -4.71 -8.43 -13.14
CA ALA A 225 -5.53 -8.36 -14.34
C ALA A 225 -5.53 -9.68 -15.13
N GLU A 226 -4.38 -10.34 -15.24
CA GLU A 226 -4.25 -11.62 -15.92
C GLU A 226 -5.05 -12.73 -15.23
N ILE A 227 -5.01 -12.80 -13.89
CA ILE A 227 -5.83 -13.74 -13.11
C ILE A 227 -7.32 -13.52 -13.41
N VAL A 228 -7.75 -12.26 -13.47
CA VAL A 228 -9.14 -11.90 -13.80
C VAL A 228 -9.48 -12.26 -15.24
N HIS A 229 -8.57 -12.04 -16.18
CA HIS A 229 -8.76 -12.35 -17.59
C HIS A 229 -8.95 -13.85 -17.82
N VAL A 230 -8.06 -14.67 -17.26
CA VAL A 230 -8.14 -16.15 -17.34
C VAL A 230 -9.44 -16.68 -16.74
N ALA A 231 -9.96 -16.02 -15.71
CA ALA A 231 -11.24 -16.39 -15.09
C ALA A 231 -12.48 -15.95 -15.89
N GLY A 232 -12.32 -15.28 -17.04
CA GLY A 232 -13.43 -14.79 -17.86
C GLY A 232 -13.99 -13.43 -17.44
N GLY A 233 -13.25 -12.67 -16.63
CA GLY A 233 -13.60 -11.32 -16.19
C GLY A 233 -13.96 -11.21 -14.70
N PRO A 234 -14.11 -9.97 -14.19
CA PRO A 234 -14.26 -9.71 -12.76
C PRO A 234 -15.57 -10.26 -12.18
N GLN A 235 -16.66 -10.25 -12.95
CA GLN A 235 -17.95 -10.83 -12.56
C GLN A 235 -17.88 -12.36 -12.53
N ALA A 236 -17.26 -12.99 -13.53
CA ALA A 236 -17.11 -14.44 -13.59
C ALA A 236 -16.26 -14.98 -12.44
N LEU A 237 -15.22 -14.25 -12.04
CA LEU A 237 -14.39 -14.59 -10.88
C LEU A 237 -15.11 -14.33 -9.54
N GLY A 238 -16.14 -13.47 -9.54
CA GLY A 238 -16.90 -13.08 -8.36
C GLY A 238 -16.18 -12.07 -7.46
N LEU A 239 -15.38 -11.16 -8.03
CA LEU A 239 -14.68 -10.14 -7.25
C LEU A 239 -15.68 -9.20 -6.56
N SER A 240 -15.38 -8.79 -5.33
CA SER A 240 -16.15 -7.76 -4.63
C SER A 240 -16.06 -6.42 -5.35
N GLY A 241 -17.09 -5.58 -5.19
CA GLY A 241 -17.17 -4.27 -5.86
C GLY A 241 -15.98 -3.36 -5.56
N ILE A 242 -15.44 -3.43 -4.34
CA ILE A 242 -14.26 -2.65 -3.94
C ILE A 242 -12.99 -3.10 -4.65
N VAL A 243 -12.78 -4.41 -4.80
CA VAL A 243 -11.60 -4.97 -5.49
C VAL A 243 -11.66 -4.68 -6.98
N GLN A 244 -12.84 -4.84 -7.60
CA GLN A 244 -13.08 -4.45 -8.99
C GLN A 244 -12.80 -2.96 -9.21
N TYR A 245 -13.24 -2.12 -8.27
CA TYR A 245 -12.97 -0.71 -8.30
C TYR A 245 -11.47 -0.44 -8.26
N ILE A 246 -10.75 -0.93 -7.24
CA ILE A 246 -9.29 -0.71 -7.11
C ILE A 246 -8.53 -1.20 -8.36
N LEU A 247 -8.84 -2.40 -8.87
CA LEU A 247 -8.21 -2.92 -10.08
C LEU A 247 -8.48 -2.01 -11.28
N GLY A 248 -9.74 -1.62 -11.49
CA GLY A 248 -10.11 -0.70 -12.56
C GLY A 248 -9.43 0.66 -12.44
N ARG A 249 -9.22 1.15 -11.21
CA ARG A 249 -8.49 2.39 -10.91
C ARG A 249 -7.02 2.29 -11.30
N CYS A 250 -6.36 1.19 -10.95
CA CYS A 250 -4.97 0.95 -11.34
C CYS A 250 -4.80 0.83 -12.86
N LEU A 251 -5.76 0.23 -13.57
CA LEU A 251 -5.68 0.04 -15.02
C LEU A 251 -6.04 1.28 -15.84
N ARG A 252 -6.96 2.15 -15.36
CA ARG A 252 -7.51 3.28 -16.12
C ARG A 252 -6.90 4.64 -15.77
N GLY A 253 -6.10 4.77 -14.71
CA GLY A 253 -5.38 6.00 -14.38
C GLY A 253 -4.11 6.14 -15.20
N HIS A 254 -4.08 7.07 -16.16
CA HIS A 254 -2.96 7.38 -17.07
C HIS A 254 -2.25 6.18 -17.73
N ARG A 255 -2.83 4.97 -17.65
CA ARG A 255 -2.19 3.67 -17.88
C ARG A 255 -0.91 3.60 -17.05
N LEU A 256 -0.90 2.77 -16.02
CA LEU A 256 0.32 2.43 -15.27
C LEU A 256 1.52 2.11 -16.20
N GLU A 257 1.26 1.68 -17.44
CA GLU A 257 2.23 1.48 -18.54
C GLU A 257 2.77 2.76 -19.22
N ASP A 258 1.98 3.83 -19.27
CA ASP A 258 2.33 5.11 -19.92
C ASP A 258 2.79 6.16 -18.89
N TRP A 259 2.99 5.75 -17.63
CA TRP A 259 3.31 6.62 -16.50
C TRP A 259 4.80 6.95 -16.44
N ASP A 260 5.16 8.25 -16.37
CA ASP A 260 6.52 8.69 -16.06
C ASP A 260 6.60 9.11 -14.57
N PRO A 261 7.29 8.31 -13.73
CA PRO A 261 7.55 8.62 -12.32
C PRO A 261 8.09 10.03 -12.05
N LEU A 262 8.82 10.61 -13.01
CA LEU A 262 9.51 11.89 -12.86
C LEU A 262 8.59 13.10 -13.09
N THR A 263 7.50 12.94 -13.82
CA THR A 263 6.58 14.05 -14.16
C THR A 263 5.24 13.96 -13.44
N ASP A 264 4.82 12.75 -13.07
CA ASP A 264 3.42 12.50 -12.74
C ASP A 264 3.16 12.29 -11.25
N CYS A 265 4.20 11.97 -10.45
CA CYS A 265 4.12 11.98 -8.99
C CYS A 265 4.28 13.38 -8.44
N ASP A 266 3.40 13.78 -7.50
CA ASP A 266 3.65 14.95 -6.67
C ASP A 266 5.06 14.81 -6.05
N ALA A 267 5.90 15.82 -6.25
CA ALA A 267 7.26 15.83 -5.74
C ALA A 267 7.31 15.70 -4.20
N ALA A 268 6.21 15.91 -3.49
CA ALA A 268 6.06 15.70 -2.05
C ALA A 268 5.48 14.32 -1.66
N PHE A 269 5.01 13.50 -2.61
CA PHE A 269 4.38 12.22 -2.32
C PHE A 269 5.33 11.26 -1.59
N MET A 270 4.87 10.72 -0.45
CA MET A 270 5.60 9.81 0.42
C MET A 270 7.01 10.30 0.74
N LYS A 271 7.12 11.60 1.04
CA LYS A 271 8.33 12.20 1.61
C LYS A 271 8.04 12.69 3.02
N PRO A 272 9.07 12.74 3.90
CA PRO A 272 8.91 13.41 5.18
C PRO A 272 8.48 14.85 4.93
N GLU A 273 7.49 15.33 5.67
CA GLU A 273 7.15 16.74 5.65
C GLU A 273 8.38 17.55 6.06
N THR A 274 9.03 18.23 5.12
CA THR A 274 10.01 19.25 5.47
C THR A 274 9.25 20.48 5.92
N ALA A 275 9.24 20.70 7.24
CA ALA A 275 8.68 21.84 7.95
C ALA A 275 7.16 21.83 8.18
N TRP A 276 6.81 21.62 9.45
CA TRP A 276 5.67 22.25 10.09
C TRP A 276 5.72 23.78 9.90
N SER A 277 5.22 24.25 8.78
CA SER A 277 4.81 25.63 8.57
C SER A 277 3.78 25.59 7.46
N VAL A 278 2.53 25.33 7.81
CA VAL A 278 1.35 26.20 7.66
C VAL A 278 0.20 25.23 8.00
N VAL A 279 -0.50 25.31 9.13
CA VAL A 279 -1.59 26.25 9.45
C VAL A 279 -1.86 26.17 10.97
N HIS A 280 -1.67 27.30 11.67
CA HIS A 280 -2.64 27.78 12.65
C HIS A 280 -3.49 28.84 11.94
#